data_AF-A0A538R3J8-F1
#
_entry.id   AF-A0A538R3J8-F1
#
_cell.length_a   1.000
_cell.length_b   1.000
_cell.length_c   1.000
_cell.angle_alpha   90.00
_cell.angle_beta   90.00
_cell.angle_gamma   90.00
#
_symmetry.space_group_name_H-M   'P 1'
#
loop_
_entity.id
_entity.type
_entity.pdbx_description
1 polymer ?
#
loop_
_entity_poly.entity_id
_entity_poly.type
_entity_poly.pdbx_seq_one_letter_code
_entity_poly.pdbx_strand_id
1 'polypeptide(L)'
;MAGGDGDVAGRPADVPLPAFIRWSADDLKTLYYESRMVARPTAGGEEIARWFWGETAAGRLLRAVRDRLDASDDPRWKAAAFGVAR
;
A
#
# COMPACT_ATOMS: atom_id res chain seq x y z
N MET A 1 -11.31 -19.25 -17.35
CA MET A 1 -11.01 -18.47 -16.14
C MET A 1 -9.49 -18.41 -16.01
N ALA A 2 -8.87 -17.35 -16.53
CA ALA A 2 -7.42 -17.22 -16.54
C ALA A 2 -6.92 -16.76 -15.15
N GLY A 3 -6.83 -17.70 -14.22
CA GLY A 3 -5.92 -17.54 -13.08
C GLY A 3 -4.52 -17.73 -13.64
N GLY A 4 -3.80 -16.64 -13.90
CA GLY A 4 -2.43 -16.73 -14.41
C GLY A 4 -1.55 -17.45 -13.40
N ASP A 5 -0.72 -18.37 -13.90
CA ASP A 5 0.38 -19.05 -13.19
C ASP A 5 1.47 -18.04 -12.77
N GLY A 6 1.12 -17.13 -11.88
CA GLY A 6 2.02 -16.16 -11.25
C GLY A 6 2.20 -16.48 -9.76
N ASP A 7 3.33 -16.05 -9.20
CA ASP A 7 3.65 -16.13 -7.77
C ASP A 7 2.57 -15.54 -6.84
N VAL A 8 1.73 -14.62 -7.33
CA VAL A 8 0.68 -13.91 -6.61
C VAL A 8 -0.58 -13.82 -7.47
N ALA A 9 -1.72 -14.24 -6.91
CA ALA A 9 -3.01 -14.18 -7.57
C ALA A 9 -3.37 -12.72 -7.97
N GLY A 10 -3.81 -12.54 -9.22
CA GLY A 10 -4.25 -11.25 -9.73
C GLY A 10 -3.15 -10.31 -10.23
N ARG A 11 -1.87 -10.68 -10.11
CA ARG A 11 -0.76 -9.93 -10.71
C ARG A 11 -0.57 -10.33 -12.18
N PRO A 12 -0.61 -9.40 -13.15
CA PRO A 12 -0.22 -9.70 -14.53
C PRO A 12 1.26 -10.11 -14.63
N ALA A 13 1.59 -11.05 -15.51
CA ALA A 13 2.93 -11.63 -15.60
C ALA A 13 4.02 -10.60 -15.97
N ASP A 14 3.66 -9.58 -16.74
CA ASP A 14 4.51 -8.47 -17.17
C ASP A 14 4.69 -7.37 -16.11
N VAL A 15 3.91 -7.40 -15.03
CA VAL A 15 4.02 -6.44 -13.92
C VAL A 15 5.05 -6.93 -12.90
N PRO A 16 6.15 -6.18 -12.65
CA PRO A 16 7.10 -6.53 -11.61
C PRO A 16 6.46 -6.60 -10.22
N LEU A 17 6.77 -7.63 -9.44
CA LEU A 17 6.22 -7.82 -8.10
C LEU A 17 6.39 -6.60 -7.16
N PRO A 18 7.55 -5.89 -7.12
CA PRO A 18 7.67 -4.68 -6.30
C PRO A 18 6.69 -3.57 -6.69
N ALA A 19 6.43 -3.42 -7.99
CA ALA A 19 5.46 -2.44 -8.49
C ALA A 19 4.03 -2.84 -8.11
N PHE A 20 3.69 -4.14 -8.25
CA PHE A 20 2.39 -4.66 -7.86
C PHE A 20 2.09 -4.42 -6.37
N ILE A 21 3.02 -4.74 -5.48
CA ILE A 21 2.86 -4.50 -4.03
C ILE A 21 2.64 -3.00 -3.74
N ARG A 22 3.41 -2.13 -4.39
CA ARG A 22 3.26 -0.68 -4.24
C ARG A 22 1.87 -0.22 -4.66
N TRP A 23 1.37 -0.68 -5.81
CA TRP A 23 0.04 -0.33 -6.29
C TRP A 23 -1.07 -0.85 -5.39
N SER A 24 -0.96 -2.09 -4.90
CA SER A 24 -1.91 -2.61 -3.90
C SER A 24 -1.92 -1.77 -2.62
N ALA A 25 -0.77 -1.24 -2.19
CA ALA A 25 -0.70 -0.30 -1.07
C ALA A 25 -1.38 1.04 -1.39
N ASP A 26 -1.20 1.55 -2.61
CA ASP A 26 -1.87 2.76 -3.10
C ASP A 26 -3.40 2.59 -3.11
N ASP A 27 -3.92 1.46 -3.57
CA ASP A 27 -5.35 1.15 -3.57
C ASP A 27 -5.92 1.10 -2.15
N LEU A 28 -5.21 0.48 -1.20
CA LEU A 28 -5.63 0.45 0.21
C LEU A 28 -5.67 1.86 0.82
N LYS A 29 -4.66 2.70 0.53
CA LYS A 29 -4.64 4.08 1.00
C LYS A 29 -5.83 4.86 0.42
N THR A 30 -6.06 4.76 -0.89
CA THR A 30 -7.18 5.42 -1.58
C THR A 30 -8.52 5.02 -0.98
N LEU A 31 -8.79 3.71 -0.85
CA LEU A 31 -10.03 3.20 -0.26
C LEU A 31 -10.29 3.80 1.13
N TYR A 32 -9.30 3.79 2.02
CA TYR A 32 -9.46 4.32 3.37
C TYR A 32 -9.61 5.84 3.40
N TYR A 33 -8.84 6.56 2.59
CA TYR A 33 -8.86 8.02 2.56
C TYR A 33 -10.19 8.52 2.03
N GLU A 34 -10.65 8.00 0.88
CA GLU A 34 -11.94 8.35 0.30
C GLU A 34 -13.09 8.02 1.25
N SER A 35 -13.08 6.82 1.86
CA SER A 35 -14.09 6.43 2.86
C SER A 35 -14.11 7.40 4.04
N ARG A 36 -12.94 7.83 4.52
CA ARG A 36 -12.84 8.77 5.65
C ARG A 36 -13.29 10.18 5.27
N MET A 37 -12.97 10.64 4.06
CA MET A 37 -13.44 11.93 3.54
C MET A 37 -14.96 11.97 3.47
N VAL A 38 -15.61 10.89 3.00
CA VAL A 38 -17.08 10.81 3.00
C VAL A 38 -17.64 10.80 4.42
N ALA A 39 -17.05 10.04 5.34
CA ALA A 39 -17.53 9.95 6.73
C ALA A 39 -17.27 11.23 7.56
N ARG A 40 -16.26 12.02 7.18
CA ARG A 40 -15.82 13.24 7.88
C ARG A 40 -15.50 14.35 6.88
N PRO A 41 -16.53 14.97 6.26
CA PRO A 41 -16.32 15.97 5.19
C PRO A 41 -15.54 17.22 5.62
N THR A 42 -15.49 17.51 6.92
CA THR A 42 -14.75 18.65 7.48
C THR A 42 -13.32 18.30 7.90
N ALA A 43 -12.92 17.03 7.88
CA ALA A 43 -11.57 16.63 8.25
C ALA A 43 -10.56 17.02 7.17
N GLY A 44 -9.46 17.65 7.59
CA GLY A 44 -8.36 17.99 6.68
C GLY A 44 -7.51 16.77 6.32
N GLY A 45 -6.74 16.87 5.23
CA GLY A 45 -5.89 15.78 4.76
C GLY A 45 -4.88 15.27 5.80
N GLU A 46 -4.32 16.16 6.62
CA GLU A 46 -3.40 15.78 7.71
C GLU A 46 -4.12 14.98 8.81
N GLU A 47 -5.35 15.37 9.17
CA GLU A 47 -6.16 14.64 10.16
C GLU A 47 -6.45 13.22 9.66
N ILE A 48 -6.83 13.09 8.38
CA ILE A 48 -7.10 11.79 7.75
C ILE A 48 -5.84 10.94 7.69
N ALA A 49 -4.69 11.51 7.31
CA ALA A 49 -3.42 10.80 7.28
C ALA A 49 -3.00 10.33 8.69
N ARG A 50 -3.12 11.20 9.70
CA ARG A 50 -2.82 10.86 11.10
C ARG A 50 -3.72 9.72 11.60
N TRP A 51 -5.02 9.77 11.29
CA TRP A 51 -5.94 8.68 11.60
C TRP A 51 -5.55 7.37 10.91
N PHE A 52 -5.31 7.40 9.60
CA PHE A 52 -4.96 6.20 8.84
C PHE A 52 -3.70 5.54 9.39
N TRP A 53 -2.63 6.33 9.56
CA TRP A 53 -1.36 5.82 10.05
C TRP A 53 -1.37 5.55 11.56
N GLY A 54 -2.17 6.22 12.38
CA GLY A 54 -2.17 6.02 13.83
C GLY A 54 -3.11 4.91 14.29
N GLU A 55 -4.26 4.76 13.64
CA GLU A 55 -5.41 4.08 14.25
C GLU A 55 -5.86 2.85 13.47
N THR A 56 -5.51 2.72 12.19
CA THR A 56 -6.00 1.61 11.35
C THR A 56 -5.08 0.40 11.34
N ALA A 57 -5.66 -0.80 11.22
CA ALA A 57 -4.89 -2.02 10.97
C ALA A 57 -4.18 -1.97 9.60
N ALA A 58 -4.78 -1.33 8.59
CA ALA A 58 -4.17 -1.13 7.28
C ALA A 58 -2.88 -0.31 7.38
N GLY A 59 -2.88 0.81 8.11
CA GLY A 59 -1.68 1.61 8.34
C GLY A 59 -0.56 0.83 9.05
N ARG A 60 -0.90 -0.04 10.00
CA ARG A 60 0.08 -0.95 10.65
C ARG A 60 0.63 -1.99 9.68
N LEU A 61 -0.24 -2.60 8.86
CA LEU A 61 0.14 -3.57 7.85
C LEU A 61 1.12 -2.96 6.83
N LEU A 62 0.80 -1.78 6.29
CA LEU A 62 1.64 -1.12 5.28
C LEU A 62 3.02 -0.76 5.85
N ARG A 63 3.13 -0.40 7.14
CA ARG A 63 4.45 -0.23 7.78
C ARG A 63 5.23 -1.54 7.86
N ALA A 64 4.60 -2.64 8.27
CA ALA A 64 5.26 -3.94 8.32
C ALA A 64 5.72 -4.40 6.92
N VAL A 65 4.92 -4.15 5.88
CA VAL A 65 5.30 -4.42 4.49
C VAL A 65 6.50 -3.56 4.10
N ARG A 66 6.45 -2.25 4.35
CA ARG A 66 7.55 -1.32 4.07
C ARG A 66 8.85 -1.76 4.75
N ASP A 67 8.82 -2.12 6.03
CA ASP A 67 10.00 -2.58 6.76
C ASP A 67 10.56 -3.89 6.18
N ARG A 68 9.69 -4.82 5.76
CA ARG A 68 10.09 -6.08 5.10
C ARG A 68 10.74 -5.85 3.73
N LEU A 69 10.27 -4.86 2.97
CA LEU A 69 10.83 -4.51 1.67
C LEU A 69 12.16 -3.76 1.81
N ASP A 70 12.27 -2.86 2.79
CA ASP A 70 13.46 -2.06 3.05
C ASP A 70 14.65 -2.91 3.54
N ALA A 71 14.37 -4.02 4.23
CA ALA A 71 15.36 -5.01 4.66
C ALA A 71 16.01 -5.81 3.51
N SER A 72 15.58 -5.62 2.26
CA SER A 72 16.18 -6.28 1.08
C SER A 72 17.41 -5.53 0.58
N ASP A 73 18.41 -6.25 0.08
CA ASP A 73 19.59 -5.63 -0.56
C ASP A 73 19.33 -5.18 -1.99
N ASP A 74 18.27 -5.67 -2.64
CA ASP A 74 17.93 -5.28 -4.01
C ASP A 74 17.22 -3.91 -4.03
N PRO A 75 17.78 -2.89 -4.72
CA PRO A 75 17.26 -1.53 -4.77
C PRO A 75 15.80 -1.43 -5.25
N ARG A 76 15.31 -2.39 -6.03
CA ARG A 76 13.92 -2.40 -6.52
C ARG A 76 12.92 -2.54 -5.37
N TRP A 77 13.27 -3.32 -4.35
CA TRP A 77 12.43 -3.49 -3.16
C TRP A 77 12.46 -2.26 -2.27
N LYS A 78 13.62 -1.61 -2.11
CA LYS A 78 13.74 -0.34 -1.37
C LYS A 78 12.92 0.77 -2.03
N ALA A 79 12.94 0.86 -3.36
CA ALA A 79 12.11 1.80 -4.10
C ALA A 79 10.61 1.55 -3.86
N ALA A 80 10.18 0.28 -3.83
CA ALA A 80 8.81 -0.06 -3.47
C ALA A 80 8.49 0.25 -2.00
N ALA A 81 9.41 0.01 -1.07
CA ALA A 81 9.25 0.32 0.36
C ALA A 81 8.88 1.79 0.59
N PHE A 82 9.61 2.70 -0.06
CA PHE A 82 9.33 4.14 -0.01
C PHE A 82 7.93 4.51 -0.53
N GLY A 83 7.44 3.81 -1.57
CA GLY A 83 6.09 4.01 -2.11
C GLY A 83 4.97 3.45 -1.22
N VAL A 84 5.25 2.37 -0.47
CA VAL A 84 4.29 1.74 0.44
C VAL A 84 3.99 2.65 1.63
N ALA A 85 5.02 3.13 2.33
CA ALA A 85 4.88 4.04 3.46
C ALA A 85 6.04 5.05 3.50
N ARG A 86 5.70 6.33 3.62
CA ARG A 86 6.62 7.47 3.68
C ARG A 86 6.45 8.24 4.98
#